data_AF-A0A142J7Y8-F1
#
_entry.id   AF-A0A142J7Y8-F1
#
_cell.length_a   1.000
_cell.length_b   1.000
_cell.length_c   1.000
_cell.angle_alpha   90.00
_cell.angle_beta   90.00
_cell.angle_gamma   90.00
#
_symmetry.space_group_name_H-M   'P 1'
#
loop_
_entity.id
_entity.type
_entity.pdbx_description
1 polymer ?
#
loop_
_entity_poly.entity_id
_entity_poly.type
_entity_poly.pdbx_seq_one_letter_code
_entity_poly.pdbx_strand_id
1 'polypeptide(L)'
;RHRSLKPSCPFVLNPATSGNVPSVVSPPIVPSSSIQLDYKNESVRLASYDNWPIPQVVSPEDLARAGFYSLRNGDNTKCAFCKGVVRAWEPNDVPDVEHKRHFPTCPFVITTINPRLDISGNSLVAQGTTFKNVNIINNSVDGNLDELGVQKHNGPKRPDYGTVEARLRSFSSWSPHLIQTPDLLAQAGFYYEGMNDQVRCFHCDGGLRHWDPDD
;
A
#
# COMPACT_ATOMS: atom_id res chain seq x y z
N ARG A 1 -0.47 13.38 -22.35
CA ARG A 1 -1.55 14.42 -22.48
C ARG A 1 -1.74 15.34 -21.25
N HIS A 2 -1.75 14.84 -20.01
CA HIS A 2 -1.99 15.65 -18.79
C HIS A 2 -1.11 16.91 -18.68
N ARG A 3 0.21 16.74 -18.82
CA ARG A 3 1.19 17.84 -18.74
C ARG A 3 0.94 18.95 -19.76
N SER A 4 0.51 18.61 -20.97
CA SER A 4 0.26 19.57 -22.06
C SER A 4 -1.03 20.36 -21.84
N LEU A 5 -2.10 19.72 -21.37
CA LEU A 5 -3.41 20.36 -21.19
C LEU A 5 -3.55 21.09 -19.84
N LYS A 6 -2.83 20.66 -18.80
CA LYS A 6 -2.84 21.23 -17.46
C LYS A 6 -1.41 21.35 -16.89
N PRO A 7 -0.54 22.19 -17.48
CA PRO A 7 0.85 22.32 -17.04
C PRO A 7 1.00 22.87 -15.62
N SER A 8 0.02 23.62 -15.12
CA SER A 8 0.00 24.20 -13.77
C SER A 8 -0.58 23.28 -12.69
N CYS A 9 -0.95 22.05 -13.04
CA CYS A 9 -1.45 21.08 -12.06
C CYS A 9 -0.35 20.78 -11.02
N PRO A 10 -0.59 20.94 -9.70
CA PRO A 10 0.41 20.64 -8.69
C PRO A 10 0.95 19.21 -8.78
N PHE A 11 0.10 18.25 -9.14
CA PHE A 11 0.52 16.87 -9.40
C PHE A 11 1.45 16.73 -10.61
N VAL A 12 1.27 17.55 -11.65
CA VAL A 12 2.17 17.59 -12.82
C VAL A 12 3.51 18.26 -12.47
N LEU A 13 3.47 19.31 -11.64
CA LEU A 13 4.65 20.08 -11.23
C LEU A 13 5.49 19.32 -10.20
N ASN A 14 4.86 18.75 -9.17
CA ASN A 14 5.51 18.00 -8.11
C ASN A 14 4.60 16.85 -7.61
N PRO A 15 4.71 15.66 -8.23
CA PRO A 15 3.93 14.50 -7.83
C PRO A 15 4.13 14.09 -6.37
N ALA A 16 5.35 14.26 -5.83
CA ALA A 16 5.73 13.80 -4.49
C ALA A 16 5.05 14.61 -3.38
N THR A 17 4.76 15.89 -3.61
CA THR A 17 4.14 16.78 -2.62
C THR A 17 2.64 16.95 -2.84
N SER A 18 2.05 16.27 -3.82
CA SER A 18 0.66 16.45 -4.24
C SER A 18 -0.35 15.56 -3.51
N GLY A 19 0.07 14.94 -2.40
CA GLY A 19 -0.74 13.94 -1.69
C GLY A 19 -0.96 12.66 -2.49
N ASN A 20 -0.12 12.39 -3.51
CA ASN A 20 -0.15 11.15 -4.25
C ASN A 20 0.52 10.04 -3.44
N VAL A 21 -0.28 9.09 -2.97
CA VAL A 21 0.24 7.89 -2.29
C VAL A 21 0.42 6.79 -3.34
N PRO A 22 1.67 6.41 -3.69
CA PRO A 22 1.93 5.39 -4.71
C PRO A 22 1.31 4.04 -4.33
N SER A 23 0.84 3.28 -5.32
CA SER A 23 0.52 1.87 -5.11
C SER A 23 1.85 1.14 -5.09
N VAL A 24 2.08 0.34 -4.06
CA VAL A 24 3.35 -0.34 -3.82
C VAL A 24 3.54 -1.56 -4.73
N VAL A 25 2.92 -1.57 -5.92
CA VAL A 25 2.90 -2.71 -6.84
C VAL A 25 3.76 -2.38 -8.06
N SER A 26 4.85 -3.14 -8.26
CA SER A 26 5.76 -3.04 -9.40
C SER A 26 5.20 -3.79 -10.63
N PRO A 27 5.48 -3.36 -11.88
CA PRO A 27 4.87 -3.94 -13.09
C PRO A 27 5.55 -5.24 -13.58
N PRO A 28 4.90 -6.03 -14.45
CA PRO A 28 5.33 -7.36 -14.85
C PRO A 28 6.25 -7.35 -16.08
N ILE A 29 7.30 -8.17 -16.07
CA ILE A 29 8.09 -8.53 -17.27
C ILE A 29 8.08 -10.06 -17.38
N VAL A 30 7.62 -10.58 -18.51
CA VAL A 30 7.61 -11.99 -18.91
C VAL A 30 8.78 -12.27 -19.89
N PRO A 31 9.14 -13.54 -20.19
CA PRO A 31 9.31 -14.70 -19.32
C PRO A 31 10.70 -15.35 -19.53
N SER A 32 11.33 -15.86 -18.49
CA SER A 32 12.26 -17.00 -18.60
C SER A 32 12.61 -17.55 -17.23
N SER A 33 12.40 -18.86 -17.06
CA SER A 33 12.98 -19.73 -16.03
C SER A 33 13.11 -19.16 -14.61
N SER A 34 12.28 -19.66 -13.69
CA SER A 34 12.15 -19.32 -12.27
C SER A 34 11.37 -18.02 -12.01
N ILE A 35 10.06 -18.17 -11.73
CA ILE A 35 9.22 -17.08 -11.24
C ILE A 35 9.80 -16.64 -9.89
N GLN A 36 10.57 -15.56 -9.87
CA GLN A 36 11.00 -14.93 -8.63
C GLN A 36 9.80 -14.15 -8.07
N LEU A 37 8.89 -14.89 -7.43
CA LEU A 37 7.73 -14.33 -6.74
C LEU A 37 8.20 -13.33 -5.69
N ASP A 38 7.66 -12.09 -5.74
CA ASP A 38 7.97 -11.08 -4.74
C ASP A 38 7.20 -11.35 -3.44
N TYR A 39 7.82 -12.16 -2.60
CA TYR A 39 7.27 -12.51 -1.29
C TYR A 39 7.24 -11.33 -0.29
N LYS A 40 7.71 -10.13 -0.63
CA LYS A 40 7.46 -8.95 0.22
C LYS A 40 5.98 -8.58 0.23
N ASN A 41 5.23 -8.93 -0.81
CA ASN A 41 3.78 -8.78 -0.85
C ASN A 41 3.08 -9.91 -0.07
N GLU A 42 2.23 -9.55 0.89
CA GLU A 42 1.49 -10.51 1.74
C GLU A 42 0.58 -11.43 0.94
N SER A 43 -0.12 -10.92 -0.06
CA SER A 43 -1.01 -11.73 -0.91
C SER A 43 -0.22 -12.78 -1.70
N VAL A 44 1.00 -12.45 -2.14
CA VAL A 44 1.91 -13.39 -2.81
C VAL A 44 2.40 -14.46 -1.85
N ARG A 45 2.69 -14.09 -0.59
CA ARG A 45 3.00 -15.06 0.46
C ARG A 45 1.82 -15.98 0.73
N LEU A 46 0.62 -15.44 0.87
CA LEU A 46 -0.60 -16.23 1.12
C LEU A 46 -0.85 -17.23 -0.02
N ALA A 47 -0.73 -16.79 -1.27
CA ALA A 47 -0.89 -17.66 -2.45
C ALA A 47 0.13 -18.81 -2.52
N SER A 48 1.25 -18.72 -1.80
CA SER A 48 2.24 -19.81 -1.75
C SER A 48 1.77 -21.03 -0.96
N TYR A 49 0.75 -20.87 -0.10
CA TYR A 49 0.19 -21.89 0.77
C TYR A 49 -0.89 -22.75 0.10
N ASP A 50 -0.99 -22.71 -1.22
CA ASP A 50 -1.77 -23.68 -1.98
C ASP A 50 -1.36 -25.13 -1.58
N ASN A 51 -2.35 -25.91 -1.14
CA ASN A 51 -2.18 -27.26 -0.57
C ASN A 51 -1.33 -27.34 0.71
N TRP A 52 -1.43 -26.35 1.61
CA TRP A 52 -0.78 -26.39 2.93
C TRP A 52 -1.21 -27.63 3.75
N PRO A 53 -0.27 -28.41 4.32
CA PRO A 53 -0.59 -29.73 4.88
C PRO A 53 -1.20 -29.69 6.30
N ILE A 54 -1.02 -28.59 7.04
CA ILE A 54 -1.42 -28.49 8.47
C ILE A 54 -2.19 -27.20 8.82
N PRO A 55 -3.22 -26.80 8.06
CA PRO A 55 -3.96 -25.56 8.32
C PRO A 55 -4.63 -25.52 9.69
N GLN A 56 -4.92 -26.68 10.29
CA GLN A 56 -5.47 -26.81 11.64
C GLN A 56 -4.44 -26.58 12.77
N VAL A 57 -3.15 -26.67 12.47
CA VAL A 57 -2.07 -26.41 13.45
C VAL A 57 -1.67 -24.95 13.41
N VAL A 58 -1.46 -24.42 12.21
CA VAL A 58 -1.14 -23.01 11.98
C VAL A 58 -1.74 -22.56 10.65
N SER A 59 -2.45 -21.43 10.66
CA SER A 59 -3.17 -20.95 9.49
C SER A 59 -2.20 -20.31 8.47
N PRO A 60 -2.41 -20.52 7.16
CA PRO A 60 -1.71 -19.79 6.11
C PRO A 60 -1.76 -18.27 6.25
N GLU A 61 -2.89 -17.73 6.72
CA GLU A 61 -3.12 -16.30 6.94
C GLU A 61 -2.19 -15.76 8.02
N ASP A 62 -2.07 -16.46 9.16
CA ASP A 62 -1.17 -16.04 10.25
C ASP A 62 0.30 -16.11 9.81
N LEU A 63 0.68 -17.15 9.08
CA LEU A 63 2.03 -17.30 8.54
C LEU A 63 2.38 -16.18 7.53
N ALA A 64 1.48 -15.90 6.58
CA ALA A 64 1.66 -14.83 5.61
C ALA A 64 1.76 -13.45 6.29
N ARG A 65 0.91 -13.19 7.29
CA ARG A 65 0.90 -11.95 8.08
C ARG A 65 2.15 -11.78 8.96
N ALA A 66 2.77 -12.88 9.37
CA ALA A 66 4.06 -12.94 10.06
C ALA A 66 5.27 -12.82 9.12
N GLY A 67 5.04 -12.70 7.81
CA GLY A 67 6.09 -12.48 6.82
C GLY A 67 6.65 -13.76 6.18
N PHE A 68 6.00 -14.91 6.43
CA PHE A 68 6.42 -16.21 5.91
C PHE A 68 5.69 -16.61 4.63
N TYR A 69 6.39 -17.34 3.76
CA TYR A 69 5.82 -18.04 2.61
C TYR A 69 6.21 -19.52 2.63
N SER A 70 5.40 -20.38 2.03
CA SER A 70 5.61 -21.82 1.95
C SER A 70 6.75 -22.17 1.00
N LEU A 71 7.58 -23.13 1.39
CA LEU A 71 8.58 -23.75 0.50
C LEU A 71 8.02 -24.97 -0.26
N ARG A 72 6.73 -25.27 -0.11
CA ARG A 72 6.03 -26.43 -0.73
C ARG A 72 6.68 -27.78 -0.43
N ASN A 73 7.38 -27.88 0.69
CA ASN A 73 7.99 -29.11 1.17
C ASN A 73 7.63 -29.27 2.65
N GLY A 74 6.63 -30.11 2.94
CA GLY A 74 6.07 -30.25 4.29
C GLY A 74 5.54 -28.92 4.82
N ASP A 75 5.85 -28.63 6.08
CA ASP A 75 5.47 -27.40 6.77
C ASP A 75 6.60 -26.35 6.82
N ASN A 76 7.57 -26.45 5.90
CA ASN A 76 8.68 -25.51 5.86
C ASN A 76 8.22 -24.15 5.35
N THR A 77 8.50 -23.10 6.12
CA THR A 77 8.18 -21.71 5.78
C THR A 77 9.42 -20.84 5.80
N LYS A 78 9.46 -19.82 4.96
CA LYS A 78 10.61 -18.91 4.82
C LYS A 78 10.18 -17.46 4.90
N CYS A 79 10.91 -16.65 5.65
CA CYS A 79 10.64 -15.23 5.76
C CYS A 79 11.06 -14.49 4.48
N ALA A 80 10.20 -13.60 3.98
CA ALA A 80 10.51 -12.76 2.83
C ALA A 80 11.61 -11.70 3.09
N PHE A 81 11.83 -11.34 4.36
CA PHE A 81 12.68 -10.21 4.76
C PHE A 81 14.05 -10.65 5.28
N CYS A 82 14.11 -11.51 6.29
CA CYS A 82 15.39 -12.02 6.82
C CYS A 82 15.86 -13.33 6.17
N LYS A 83 15.01 -13.95 5.32
CA LYS A 83 15.28 -15.26 4.68
C LYS A 83 15.41 -16.44 5.66
N GLY A 84 15.12 -16.24 6.95
CA GLY A 84 15.06 -17.29 7.96
C GLY A 84 13.99 -18.33 7.64
N VAL A 85 14.23 -19.59 8.01
CA VAL A 85 13.35 -20.73 7.75
C VAL A 85 12.88 -21.32 9.08
N VAL A 86 11.57 -21.56 9.18
CA VAL A 86 10.91 -22.24 10.31
C VAL A 86 10.21 -23.49 9.78
N ARG A 87 10.14 -24.54 10.59
CA ARG A 87 9.59 -25.86 10.25
C ARG A 87 9.16 -26.57 11.52
N ALA A 88 8.43 -27.68 11.37
CA ALA A 88 7.88 -28.44 12.48
C ALA A 88 7.00 -27.56 13.38
N TRP A 89 6.04 -26.87 12.79
CA TRP A 89 5.06 -26.04 13.49
C TRP A 89 4.20 -26.93 14.40
N GLU A 90 4.10 -26.53 15.67
CA GLU A 90 3.37 -27.26 16.70
C GLU A 90 2.04 -26.56 17.04
N PRO A 91 1.05 -27.31 17.57
CA PRO A 91 -0.16 -26.70 18.10
C PRO A 91 0.20 -25.66 19.17
N ASN A 92 -0.39 -24.47 19.07
CA ASN A 92 -0.14 -23.26 19.89
C ASN A 92 1.06 -22.39 19.49
N ASP A 93 1.82 -22.76 18.46
CA ASP A 93 2.82 -21.83 17.91
C ASP A 93 2.14 -20.59 17.33
N VAL A 94 2.67 -19.42 17.72
CA VAL A 94 2.22 -18.12 17.18
C VAL A 94 3.30 -17.62 16.23
N PRO A 95 3.03 -17.51 14.91
CA PRO A 95 4.04 -17.14 13.91
C PRO A 95 4.83 -15.86 14.22
N ASP A 96 4.19 -14.82 14.77
CA ASP A 96 4.86 -13.59 15.18
C ASP A 96 5.85 -13.82 16.33
N VAL A 97 5.45 -14.60 17.33
CA VAL A 97 6.28 -14.93 18.50
C VAL A 97 7.47 -15.78 18.07
N GLU A 98 7.23 -16.80 17.24
CA GLU A 98 8.26 -17.69 16.72
C GLU A 98 9.26 -16.97 15.81
N HIS A 99 8.78 -16.05 14.97
CA HIS A 99 9.65 -15.22 14.14
C HIS A 99 10.56 -14.32 14.99
N LYS A 100 10.00 -13.66 16.01
CA LYS A 100 10.79 -12.84 16.95
C LYS A 100 11.80 -13.68 17.73
N ARG A 101 11.38 -14.86 18.21
CA ARG A 101 12.20 -15.76 19.02
C ARG A 101 13.41 -16.27 18.23
N HIS A 102 13.21 -16.67 16.98
CA HIS A 102 14.26 -17.27 16.15
C HIS A 102 15.09 -16.26 15.36
N PHE A 103 14.49 -15.15 14.93
CA PHE A 103 15.14 -14.14 14.09
C PHE A 103 14.92 -12.72 14.63
N PRO A 104 15.37 -12.42 15.87
CA PRO A 104 15.09 -11.14 16.53
C PRO A 104 15.66 -9.91 15.81
N THR A 105 16.67 -10.10 14.96
CA THR A 105 17.30 -9.04 14.15
C THR A 105 16.65 -8.87 12.77
N CYS A 106 15.61 -9.65 12.46
CA CYS A 106 14.87 -9.50 11.22
C CYS A 106 14.27 -8.08 11.12
N PRO A 107 14.49 -7.34 10.01
CA PRO A 107 13.93 -6.00 9.86
C PRO A 107 12.40 -5.98 10.02
N PHE A 108 11.70 -7.01 9.53
CA PHE A 108 10.26 -7.14 9.67
C PHE A 108 9.83 -7.41 11.11
N VAL A 109 10.63 -8.16 11.87
CA VAL A 109 10.39 -8.36 13.31
C VAL A 109 10.47 -7.02 14.04
N ILE A 110 11.56 -6.27 13.79
CA ILE A 110 11.83 -5.01 14.47
C ILE A 110 10.76 -3.96 14.16
N THR A 111 10.39 -3.79 12.89
CA THR A 111 9.53 -2.67 12.47
C THR A 111 8.04 -3.00 12.50
N THR A 112 7.65 -4.28 12.43
CA THR A 112 6.25 -4.69 12.27
C THR A 112 5.78 -5.61 13.40
N ILE A 113 6.53 -6.67 13.73
CA ILE A 113 6.07 -7.66 14.74
C ILE A 113 6.17 -7.11 16.16
N ASN A 114 7.28 -6.48 16.54
CA ASN A 114 7.44 -5.94 17.90
C ASN A 114 6.30 -4.99 18.30
N PRO A 115 5.93 -3.99 17.48
CA PRO A 115 4.76 -3.15 17.78
C PRO A 115 3.45 -3.93 17.97
N ARG A 116 3.21 -5.00 17.20
CA ARG A 116 2.00 -5.84 17.33
C ARG A 116 1.98 -6.61 18.65
N LEU A 117 3.13 -7.13 19.08
CA LEU A 117 3.25 -7.87 20.33
C LEU A 117 3.16 -6.95 21.56
N ASP A 118 3.69 -5.74 21.47
CA ASP A 118 3.67 -4.76 22.56
C ASP A 118 2.24 -4.25 22.85
N ILE A 119 1.39 -4.12 21.83
CA ILE A 119 -0.03 -3.77 21.98
C ILE A 119 -0.84 -4.86 22.69
N SER A 120 -0.45 -6.13 22.53
CA SER A 120 -1.16 -7.26 23.15
C SER A 120 -0.77 -7.51 24.61
N GLY A 121 0.31 -6.89 25.10
CA GLY A 121 0.82 -7.07 26.46
C GLY A 121 0.18 -6.17 27.53
N ASN A 122 -0.72 -5.25 27.16
CA ASN A 122 -1.30 -4.30 28.10
C ASN A 122 -2.82 -4.12 27.91
N SER A 123 -3.58 -4.97 28.58
CA SER A 123 -4.97 -4.73 28.97
C SER A 123 -4.97 -4.88 30.50
N LEU A 124 -5.29 -3.88 31.33
CA LEU A 124 -6.52 -3.09 31.37
C LEU A 124 -6.31 -1.76 32.14
N VAL A 125 -7.15 -0.78 31.75
CA VAL A 125 -7.64 0.41 32.49
C VAL A 125 -7.18 1.78 31.97
N ALA A 126 -8.22 2.52 31.55
CA ALA A 126 -8.40 3.96 31.48
C ALA A 126 -8.15 4.68 30.14
N GLN A 127 -9.29 4.84 29.46
CA GLN A 127 -9.79 6.09 28.90
C GLN A 127 -9.31 6.43 27.49
N GLY A 128 -10.31 6.61 26.62
CA GLY A 128 -10.13 7.09 25.26
C GLY A 128 -9.13 8.23 25.23
N THR A 129 -8.20 8.15 24.28
CA THR A 129 -7.23 9.20 24.03
C THR A 129 -7.98 10.42 23.50
N THR A 130 -8.54 11.18 24.44
CA THR A 130 -8.49 12.62 24.40
C THR A 130 -7.06 12.99 24.04
N PHE A 131 -6.88 13.61 22.88
CA PHE A 131 -5.62 14.22 22.48
C PHE A 131 -5.27 15.36 23.45
N LYS A 132 -4.69 15.05 24.60
CA LYS A 132 -4.11 16.05 25.51
C LYS A 132 -2.71 16.40 25.03
N ASN A 133 -2.67 17.26 24.00
CA ASN A 133 -1.75 18.40 23.85
C ASN A 133 -1.83 19.00 22.44
N VAL A 134 -3.05 19.31 21.98
CA VAL A 134 -3.23 20.42 21.05
C VAL A 134 -3.95 21.51 21.83
N ASN A 135 -3.18 22.41 22.44
CA ASN A 135 -3.76 23.68 22.86
C ASN A 135 -3.94 24.49 21.57
N ILE A 136 -5.14 24.41 20.97
CA ILE A 136 -5.52 25.34 19.90
C ILE A 136 -5.73 26.68 20.61
N ILE A 137 -4.64 27.38 20.83
CA ILE A 137 -4.70 28.82 21.05
C ILE A 137 -5.19 29.34 19.71
N ASN A 138 -6.44 29.77 19.68
CA ASN A 138 -7.04 30.42 18.53
C ASN A 138 -6.41 31.82 18.41
N ASN A 139 -5.10 31.87 18.15
CA ASN A 139 -4.45 33.08 17.71
C ASN A 139 -4.79 33.20 16.23
N SER A 140 -5.78 34.04 15.94
CA SER A 140 -5.90 34.67 14.63
C SER A 140 -4.58 35.38 14.34
N VAL A 141 -3.67 34.68 13.68
CA VAL A 141 -2.45 35.28 13.16
C VAL A 141 -2.87 36.01 11.89
N ASP A 142 -3.25 37.27 12.07
CA ASP A 142 -3.44 38.22 10.98
C ASP A 142 -2.05 38.65 10.46
N GLY A 143 -1.26 37.67 10.04
CA GLY A 143 0.14 37.80 9.69
C GLY A 143 0.41 37.11 8.36
N ASN A 144 0.87 37.89 7.40
CA ASN A 144 1.20 37.46 6.05
C ASN A 144 2.25 36.33 6.07
N LEU A 145 1.80 35.09 5.80
CA LEU A 145 2.62 33.86 5.77
C LEU A 145 3.59 33.79 4.58
N ASP A 146 3.51 34.73 3.63
CA ASP A 146 4.34 34.74 2.42
C ASP A 146 5.82 35.05 2.76
N GLU A 147 6.08 35.80 3.85
CA GLU A 147 7.43 36.19 4.28
C GLU A 147 8.26 35.03 4.86
N LEU A 148 7.61 33.94 5.28
CA LEU A 148 8.27 32.72 5.77
C LEU A 148 8.51 31.68 4.67
N GLY A 149 8.23 32.00 3.41
CA GLY A 149 8.36 31.06 2.28
C GLY A 149 7.36 29.89 2.32
N VAL A 150 6.30 29.99 3.13
CA VAL A 150 5.28 28.95 3.26
C VAL A 150 4.34 29.02 2.08
N GLN A 151 4.58 28.18 1.07
CA GLN A 151 3.67 28.05 -0.06
C GLN A 151 2.32 27.49 0.43
N LYS A 152 1.24 28.28 0.30
CA LYS A 152 -0.13 27.78 0.49
C LYS A 152 -0.42 26.70 -0.54
N HIS A 153 -0.21 25.44 -0.17
CA HIS A 153 -0.62 24.32 -1.00
C HIS A 153 -2.14 24.13 -0.83
N ASN A 154 -2.89 24.31 -1.92
CA ASN A 154 -4.27 23.83 -1.95
C ASN A 154 -4.20 22.31 -2.10
N GLY A 155 -4.80 21.58 -1.16
CA GLY A 155 -4.82 20.12 -1.19
C GLY A 155 -5.53 19.56 -2.44
N PRO A 156 -5.47 18.24 -2.66
CA PRO A 156 -6.11 17.61 -3.82
C PRO A 156 -7.62 17.89 -3.82
N LYS A 157 -8.18 18.25 -4.99
CA LYS A 157 -9.62 18.48 -5.14
C LYS A 157 -10.48 17.24 -4.84
N ARG A 158 -9.92 16.04 -4.99
CA ARG A 158 -10.57 14.76 -4.70
C ARG A 158 -9.69 13.91 -3.77
N PRO A 159 -9.72 14.18 -2.45
CA PRO A 159 -8.88 13.48 -1.47
C PRO A 159 -9.19 11.99 -1.34
N ASP A 160 -10.44 11.60 -1.62
CA ASP A 160 -10.94 10.22 -1.70
C ASP A 160 -10.16 9.37 -2.73
N TYR A 161 -9.61 10.02 -3.76
CA TYR A 161 -8.74 9.41 -4.78
C TYR A 161 -7.26 9.71 -4.58
N GLY A 162 -6.82 10.09 -3.37
CA GLY A 162 -5.43 10.41 -3.06
C GLY A 162 -4.46 9.23 -3.20
N THR A 163 -4.95 8.00 -3.02
CA THR A 163 -4.14 6.78 -3.17
C THR A 163 -4.29 6.16 -4.56
N VAL A 164 -3.21 5.62 -5.13
CA VAL A 164 -3.28 4.88 -6.41
C VAL A 164 -4.26 3.72 -6.31
N GLU A 165 -4.34 3.05 -5.16
CA GLU A 165 -5.28 1.95 -4.91
C GLU A 165 -6.75 2.41 -4.99
N ALA A 166 -7.11 3.53 -4.36
CA ALA A 166 -8.46 4.09 -4.48
C ALA A 166 -8.80 4.45 -5.93
N ARG A 167 -7.81 4.91 -6.70
CA ARG A 167 -7.98 5.18 -8.14
C ARG A 167 -8.15 3.90 -8.93
N LEU A 168 -7.36 2.86 -8.69
CA LEU A 168 -7.49 1.55 -9.35
C LEU A 168 -8.89 0.97 -9.18
N ARG A 169 -9.47 1.06 -7.98
CA ARG A 169 -10.84 0.58 -7.71
C ARG A 169 -11.91 1.25 -8.57
N SER A 170 -11.69 2.49 -8.99
CA SER A 170 -12.65 3.19 -9.86
C SER A 170 -12.73 2.57 -11.27
N PHE A 171 -11.71 1.83 -11.71
CA PHE A 171 -11.65 1.22 -13.04
C PHE A 171 -12.35 -0.15 -13.14
N SER A 172 -13.22 -0.51 -12.19
CA SER A 172 -13.89 -1.83 -12.16
C SER A 172 -14.70 -2.15 -13.42
N SER A 173 -15.17 -1.13 -14.15
CA SER A 173 -15.89 -1.25 -15.42
C SER A 173 -15.13 -0.70 -16.62
N TRP A 174 -13.81 -0.50 -16.50
CA TRP A 174 -12.97 -0.04 -17.61
C TRP A 174 -12.88 -1.10 -18.71
N SER A 175 -13.00 -0.67 -19.97
CA SER A 175 -12.99 -1.59 -21.11
C SER A 175 -11.60 -2.23 -21.29
N PRO A 176 -11.51 -3.57 -21.39
CA PRO A 176 -10.25 -4.26 -21.65
C PRO A 176 -9.73 -4.04 -23.08
N HIS A 177 -10.53 -3.43 -23.97
CA HIS A 177 -10.15 -3.12 -25.35
C HIS A 177 -9.39 -1.80 -25.50
N LEU A 178 -9.32 -0.99 -24.44
CA LEU A 178 -8.52 0.23 -24.42
C LEU A 178 -7.08 -0.11 -24.07
N ILE A 179 -6.14 0.46 -24.82
CA ILE A 179 -4.70 0.20 -24.65
C ILE A 179 -4.18 0.77 -23.32
N GLN A 180 -4.83 1.82 -22.83
CA GLN A 180 -4.49 2.41 -21.55
C GLN A 180 -4.95 1.53 -20.40
N THR A 181 -3.98 1.09 -19.60
CA THR A 181 -4.25 0.22 -18.46
C THR A 181 -4.70 1.06 -17.25
N PRO A 182 -5.64 0.53 -16.44
CA PRO A 182 -6.02 1.12 -15.16
C PRO A 182 -4.82 1.48 -14.28
N ASP A 183 -3.81 0.60 -14.22
CA ASP A 183 -2.57 0.83 -13.47
C ASP A 183 -1.83 2.09 -13.91
N LEU A 184 -1.64 2.26 -15.22
CA LEU A 184 -0.92 3.40 -15.79
C LEU A 184 -1.70 4.70 -15.54
N LEU A 185 -3.02 4.68 -15.73
CA LEU A 185 -3.88 5.83 -15.48
C LEU A 185 -3.89 6.20 -13.98
N ALA A 186 -4.03 5.22 -13.09
CA ALA A 186 -4.02 5.44 -11.65
C ALA A 186 -2.67 5.97 -11.16
N GLN A 187 -1.55 5.43 -11.66
CA GLN A 187 -0.21 5.95 -11.35
C GLN A 187 -0.01 7.38 -11.86
N ALA A 188 -0.57 7.72 -13.02
CA ALA A 188 -0.59 9.07 -13.58
C ALA A 188 -1.60 10.02 -12.89
N GLY A 189 -2.19 9.60 -11.76
CA GLY A 189 -3.06 10.42 -10.93
C GLY A 189 -4.51 10.47 -11.40
N PHE A 190 -4.95 9.54 -12.25
CA PHE A 190 -6.30 9.52 -12.80
C PHE A 190 -7.21 8.48 -12.14
N TYR A 191 -8.48 8.84 -11.94
CA TYR A 191 -9.56 7.92 -11.59
C TYR A 191 -10.62 7.93 -12.70
N TYR A 192 -11.38 6.83 -12.82
CA TYR A 192 -12.43 6.65 -13.80
C TYR A 192 -13.77 7.21 -13.30
N GLU A 193 -14.50 7.91 -14.16
CA GLU A 193 -15.81 8.49 -13.82
C GLU A 193 -16.99 7.52 -14.06
N GLY A 194 -16.74 6.31 -14.60
CA GLY A 194 -17.78 5.32 -14.85
C GLY A 194 -18.48 5.45 -16.21
N MET A 195 -18.07 6.39 -17.07
CA MET A 195 -18.69 6.62 -18.38
C MET A 195 -17.64 6.69 -19.51
N ASN A 196 -17.83 5.85 -20.53
CA ASN A 196 -16.95 5.76 -21.71
C ASN A 196 -15.49 5.55 -21.30
N ASP A 197 -14.57 6.35 -21.83
CA ASP A 197 -13.13 6.32 -21.56
C ASP A 197 -12.66 7.55 -20.74
N GLN A 198 -13.59 8.20 -20.05
CA GLN A 198 -13.33 9.47 -19.37
C GLN A 198 -12.66 9.26 -18.02
N VAL A 199 -11.52 9.94 -17.81
CA VAL A 199 -10.78 9.90 -16.54
C VAL A 199 -10.49 11.29 -16.03
N ARG A 200 -10.31 11.43 -14.71
CA ARG A 200 -10.04 12.72 -14.05
C ARG A 200 -8.86 12.66 -13.11
N CYS A 201 -8.09 13.75 -13.07
CA CYS A 201 -6.99 13.88 -12.12
C CYS A 201 -7.54 14.14 -10.71
N PHE A 202 -7.10 13.36 -9.72
CA PHE A 202 -7.53 13.54 -8.32
C PHE A 202 -7.17 14.92 -7.74
N HIS A 203 -6.08 15.53 -8.23
CA HIS A 203 -5.54 16.75 -7.65
C HIS A 203 -6.15 18.01 -8.29
N CYS A 204 -6.14 18.12 -9.62
CA CYS A 204 -6.66 19.31 -10.32
C CYS A 204 -8.10 19.18 -10.85
N ASP A 205 -8.67 17.98 -10.81
CA ASP A 205 -9.97 17.58 -11.38
C ASP A 205 -10.07 17.77 -12.92
N GLY A 206 -8.92 17.89 -13.60
CA GLY A 206 -8.85 17.96 -15.06
C GLY A 206 -9.19 16.61 -15.71
N GLY A 207 -10.09 16.62 -16.69
CA GLY A 207 -10.56 15.42 -17.39
C GLY A 207 -9.86 15.16 -18.73
N LEU A 208 -9.64 13.89 -19.06
CA LEU A 208 -9.16 13.40 -20.35
C LEU A 208 -10.13 12.35 -20.91
N ARG A 209 -10.23 12.27 -22.23
CA ARG A 209 -11.12 11.36 -22.98
C ARG A 209 -10.60 11.17 -24.41
N HIS A 210 -11.21 10.26 -25.15
CA HIS A 210 -10.84 9.88 -26.53
C HIS A 210 -9.38 9.44 -26.56
N TRP A 211 -9.10 8.30 -25.94
CA TRP A 211 -7.76 7.73 -25.89
C TRP A 211 -7.43 7.00 -27.19
N ASP A 212 -6.36 7.43 -27.84
CA ASP A 212 -5.83 6.77 -29.02
C ASP A 212 -4.92 5.57 -28.63
N PRO A 213 -4.69 4.61 -29.54
CA PRO A 213 -3.78 3.50 -29.32
C PRO A 213 -2.35 3.88 -28.93
N ASP A 214 -1.89 5.06 -29.33
CA ASP A 214 -0.51 5.54 -29.15
C ASP A 214 -0.36 6.56 -27.99
N ASP A 215 -1.44 6.84 -27.25
CA ASP A 215 -1.50 7.89 -26.20
C ASP A 215 -0.82 7.58 -24.86
#